data_AF-A0A937BM68-F1
#
_entry.id   AF-A0A937BM68-F1
#
_cell.length_a   1.000
_cell.length_b   1.000
_cell.length_c   1.000
_cell.angle_alpha   90.00
_cell.angle_beta   90.00
_cell.angle_gamma   90.00
#
_symmetry.space_group_name_H-M   'P 1'
#
loop_
_entity.id
_entity.type
_entity.pdbx_description
1 polymer ?
#
loop_
_entity_poly.entity_id
_entity_poly.type
_entity_poly.pdbx_seq_one_letter_code
_entity_poly.pdbx_strand_id
1 'polypeptide(L)' 'MISRKNGVVVVSALTEGDAAWLQSIQVGTPLGEAIATTLAHYPDFDLQAALLNLVAQNVFESFSLGAVP' A
#
# COMPACT_ATOMS: atom_id res chain seq x y z
N MET A 1 8.23 -2.32 -6.94
CA MET A 1 7.62 -3.41 -6.16
C MET A 1 7.93 -4.75 -6.82
N ILE A 2 8.21 -5.77 -6.01
CA ILE A 2 8.29 -7.16 -6.48
C ILE A 2 7.18 -7.93 -5.77
N SER A 3 6.33 -8.62 -6.51
CA SER A 3 5.22 -9.41 -5.99
C SER A 3 5.19 -10.80 -6.64
N ARG A 4 4.42 -11.73 -6.06
CA ARG A 4 4.20 -13.06 -6.62
C ARG A 4 2.71 -13.28 -6.85
N LYS A 5 2.31 -13.35 -8.12
CA LYS A 5 0.92 -13.58 -8.53
C LYS A 5 0.81 -14.93 -9.24
N ASN A 6 -0.03 -15.82 -8.71
CA ASN A 6 -0.25 -17.17 -9.28
C ASN A 6 1.07 -17.94 -9.54
N GLY A 7 2.03 -17.83 -8.62
CA GLY A 7 3.33 -18.47 -8.76
C GLY A 7 4.36 -17.70 -9.61
N VAL A 8 3.94 -16.68 -10.35
CA VAL A 8 4.78 -15.86 -11.25
C VAL A 8 5.27 -14.60 -10.52
N VAL A 9 6.57 -14.28 -10.68
CA VAL A 9 7.15 -13.03 -10.16
C VAL A 9 6.75 -11.87 -11.08
N VAL A 10 6.22 -10.81 -10.48
CA VAL A 10 5.84 -9.57 -11.17
C VAL A 10 6.66 -8.42 -10.62
N VAL A 11 7.21 -7.59 -11.52
CA VAL A 11 7.94 -6.38 -11.16
C VAL A 11 7.16 -5.18 -11.67
N SER A 12 6.78 -4.30 -10.75
CA SER A 12 5.95 -3.13 -11.02
C SER A 12 6.66 -1.87 -10.54
N ALA A 13 6.66 -0.84 -11.38
CA ALA A 13 7.09 0.50 -10.95
C ALA A 13 6.14 1.02 -9.87
N LEU A 14 6.68 1.82 -8.94
CA LEU A 14 5.92 2.54 -7.94
C LEU A 14 6.32 4.02 -8.02
N THR A 15 5.39 4.91 -7.73
CA THR A 15 5.74 6.29 -7.43
C THR A 15 6.42 6.39 -6.05
N GLU A 16 7.04 7.52 -5.76
CA GLU A 16 7.63 7.77 -4.43
C GLU A 16 6.56 7.71 -3.31
N GLY A 17 5.38 8.30 -3.56
CA GLY A 17 4.26 8.26 -2.61
C GLY A 17 3.74 6.84 -2.37
N ASP A 18 3.57 6.05 -3.43
CA ASP A 18 3.17 4.64 -3.29
C ASP A 18 4.20 3.84 -2.49
N ALA A 19 5.50 4.04 -2.77
CA ALA A 19 6.57 3.34 -2.10
C ALA A 19 6.65 3.71 -0.61
N ALA A 20 6.53 5.01 -0.28
CA ALA A 20 6.52 5.49 1.10
C ALA A 20 5.33 4.94 1.89
N TRP A 21 4.14 4.96 1.29
CA TRP A 21 2.94 4.40 1.90
C TRP A 21 3.05 2.89 2.12
N LEU A 22 3.49 2.14 1.09
CA LEU A 22 3.72 0.70 1.17
C LEU A 22 4.74 0.32 2.24
N GLN A 23 5.82 1.10 2.37
CA GLN A 23 6.81 0.87 3.42
C GLN A 23 6.23 1.09 4.81
N SER A 24 5.41 2.14 5.00
CA SER A 24 4.77 2.44 6.28
C SER A 24 3.86 1.30 6.74
N ILE A 25 3.01 0.78 5.87
CA ILE A 25 2.14 -0.35 6.23
C ILE A 25 2.94 -1.65 6.45
N GLN A 26 4.06 -1.86 5.75
CA GLN A 26 4.92 -3.03 5.93
C GLN A 26 5.58 -3.08 7.31
N VAL A 27 5.87 -1.92 7.91
CA VAL A 27 6.41 -1.84 9.28
C VAL A 27 5.32 -1.86 10.36
N GLY A 28 4.05 -2.07 9.96
CA GLY A 28 2.91 -2.24 10.87
C GLY A 28 2.17 -0.95 11.22
N THR A 29 2.41 0.16 10.52
CA THR A 29 1.62 1.38 10.72
C THR A 29 0.14 1.12 10.36
N PRO A 30 -0.82 1.56 11.19
CA PRO A 30 -2.24 1.48 10.84
C PRO A 30 -2.55 2.18 9.52
N LEU A 31 -3.41 1.57 8.70
CA LEU A 31 -3.78 2.06 7.37
C LEU A 31 -4.17 3.55 7.36
N GLY A 32 -5.02 3.97 8.29
CA GLY A 32 -5.47 5.36 8.38
C GLY A 32 -4.33 6.35 8.67
N GLU A 33 -3.40 5.99 9.56
CA GLU A 33 -2.24 6.82 9.90
C GLU A 33 -1.24 6.89 8.74
N ALA A 34 -0.99 5.75 8.09
CA ALA A 34 -0.13 5.68 6.91
C ALA A 34 -0.68 6.57 5.78
N ILE A 35 -1.98 6.51 5.51
CA ILE A 35 -2.64 7.36 4.50
C ILE A 35 -2.48 8.84 4.85
N ALA A 36 -2.80 9.24 6.08
CA ALA A 36 -2.72 10.63 6.51
C ALA A 36 -1.28 11.17 6.40
N THR A 37 -0.30 10.37 6.82
CA THR A 37 1.12 10.73 6.76
C THR A 37 1.60 10.85 5.31
N THR A 38 1.23 9.90 4.45
CA THR A 38 1.61 9.94 3.03
C THR A 38 0.99 11.15 2.33
N LEU A 39 -0.31 11.43 2.50
CA LEU A 39 -0.96 12.58 1.87
C LEU A 39 -0.37 13.93 2.33
N ALA A 40 0.10 14.02 3.58
CA ALA A 40 0.76 15.22 4.07
C ALA A 40 2.11 15.50 3.37
N HIS A 41 2.84 14.45 2.97
CA HIS A 41 4.16 14.57 2.33
C HIS A 41 4.10 14.49 0.80
N TYR A 42 3.11 13.79 0.25
CA TYR A 42 2.90 13.55 -1.17
C TYR A 42 1.44 13.90 -1.51
N PRO A 43 1.12 15.19 -1.75
CA PRO A 43 -0.25 15.63 -1.99
C PRO A 43 -0.91 15.00 -3.22
N ASP A 44 -0.11 14.59 -4.21
CA ASP A 44 -0.56 13.92 -5.43
C ASP A 44 -0.74 12.40 -5.25
N PHE A 45 -0.55 11.87 -4.04
CA PHE A 45 -0.73 10.45 -3.77
C PHE A 45 -2.19 10.02 -3.99
N ASP A 46 -2.41 9.16 -4.98
CA ASP A 46 -3.71 8.57 -5.27
C ASP A 46 -3.87 7.23 -4.54
N LEU A 47 -4.52 7.29 -3.38
CA LEU A 47 -4.83 6.11 -2.57
C LEU A 47 -5.66 5.07 -3.34
N GLN A 48 -6.60 5.50 -4.17
CA GLN A 48 -7.48 4.58 -4.90
C GLN A 48 -6.67 3.80 -5.92
N ALA A 49 -5.84 4.48 -6.71
CA ALA A 49 -4.94 3.84 -7.67
C ALA A 49 -3.96 2.89 -6.98
N ALA A 50 -3.37 3.30 -5.86
CA ALA A 50 -2.46 2.46 -5.08
C ALA A 50 -3.13 1.17 -4.60
N LEU A 51 -4.32 1.27 -3.99
CA LEU A 51 -5.09 0.10 -3.53
C LEU A 51 -5.47 -0.84 -4.67
N LEU A 52 -5.98 -0.30 -5.79
CA LEU A 52 -6.35 -1.09 -6.96
C LEU A 52 -5.15 -1.86 -7.52
N ASN A 53 -3.99 -1.22 -7.58
CA ASN A 53 -2.76 -1.84 -8.06
C ASN A 53 -2.33 -3.03 -7.18
N LEU A 54 -2.42 -2.87 -5.85
CA LEU A 54 -2.02 -3.89 -4.89
C LEU A 54 -2.97 -5.08 -4.84
N VAL A 55 -4.27 -4.83 -4.93
CA VAL A 55 -5.29 -5.89 -5.04
C VAL A 55 -5.12 -6.64 -6.36
N ALA A 56 -4.94 -5.94 -7.48
CA ALA A 56 -4.74 -6.57 -8.79
C ALA A 56 -3.48 -7.45 -8.84
N GLN A 57 -2.47 -7.14 -8.03
CA GLN A 57 -1.23 -7.91 -7.91
C GLN A 57 -1.27 -8.96 -6.81
N ASN A 58 -2.41 -9.14 -6.12
CA ASN A 58 -2.58 -10.08 -5.02
C ASN A 58 -1.58 -9.85 -3.87
N VAL A 59 -1.23 -8.59 -3.62
CA VAL A 59 -0.30 -8.19 -2.56
C VAL A 59 -1.01 -8.09 -1.20
N PHE A 60 -2.27 -7.66 -1.19
CA PHE A 60 -3.10 -7.71 0.00
C PHE A 60 -3.97 -8.95 0.01
N GLU A 61 -3.88 -9.73 1.08
CA GLU A 61 -4.67 -10.95 1.27
C GLU A 61 -5.88 -10.73 2.19
N SER A 62 -5.76 -9.85 3.19
CA SER A 62 -6.85 -9.56 4.12
C SER A 62 -6.68 -8.20 4.81
N PHE A 63 -7.77 -7.70 5.37
CA PHE A 63 -7.80 -6.52 6.22
C PHE A 63 -8.50 -6.88 7.54
N SER A 64 -7.94 -6.41 8.65
CA SER A 64 -8.53 -6.53 9.97
C SER A 64 -8.84 -5.15 10.50
N LEU A 65 -10.00 -5.00 11.14
CA LEU A 65 -10.28 -3.79 11.91
C LEU A 65 -9.30 -3.73 13.08
N GLY A 66 -8.68 -2.57 13.27
CA GLY A 66 -7.95 -2.30 14.52
C GLY A 66 -8.92 -2.35 15.70
N ALA A 67 -8.44 -2.76 16.86
CA ALA A 67 -9.22 -2.59 18.08
C ALA A 67 -9.59 -1.11 18.22
N VAL A 68 -10.89 -0.82 18.38
CA VAL A 68 -11.33 0.52 18.78
C VAL A 68 -10.71 0.79 20.16
N PRO A 69 -9.97 1.89 20.37
CA PRO A 69 -9.46 2.26 21.69
C PRO A 69 -10.57 2.39 22.73
#